data_AF-A0A2N6G682-F1
#
_entry.id   AF-A0A2N6G682-F1
#
_cell.length_a   1.000
_cell.length_b   1.000
_cell.length_c   1.000
_cell.angle_alpha   90.00
_cell.angle_beta   90.00
_cell.angle_gamma   90.00
#
_symmetry.space_group_name_H-M   'P 1'
#
loop_
_entity.id
_entity.type
_entity.pdbx_description
1 polymer ?
#
loop_
_entity_poly.entity_id
_entity_poly.type
_entity_poly.pdbx_seq_one_letter_code
_entity_poly.pdbx_strand_id
1 'polypeptide(L)'
;MKDIAIHEMTAQKYIKIFIALVILTTLTFLQPMILPSSLHGTVVIQIFIACVKTILIVSYYMHLKYETALFRYIVLFAVVTLGIFFVITATDAIFRNETFDMFQVGG
;
A
#
# COMPACT_ATOMS: atom_id res chain seq x y z
N MET A 1 2.99 30.03 33.43
CA MET A 1 3.10 29.70 32.00
C MET A 1 3.96 28.45 31.84
N LYS A 2 3.49 27.26 32.26
CA LYS A 2 4.32 26.04 32.24
C LYS A 2 3.57 24.82 31.70
N ASP A 3 2.55 25.07 30.89
CA ASP A 3 1.51 24.08 30.57
C ASP A 3 1.46 23.69 29.07
N ILE A 4 2.42 24.15 28.26
CA ILE A 4 2.44 23.86 26.80
C ILE A 4 3.35 22.67 26.44
N ALA A 5 4.20 22.19 27.37
CA ALA A 5 5.22 21.18 27.04
C ALA A 5 4.76 19.71 27.11
N ILE A 6 3.55 19.41 27.62
CA ILE A 6 3.15 18.02 27.95
C ILE A 6 2.36 17.32 26.82
N HIS A 7 2.01 18.03 25.73
CA HIS A 7 1.25 17.43 24.61
C HIS A 7 2.07 17.22 23.31
N GLU A 8 3.33 17.64 23.26
CA GLU A 8 4.12 17.68 22.02
C GLU A 8 4.78 16.33 21.64
N MET A 9 4.94 15.43 22.60
CA MET A 9 5.70 14.18 22.48
C MET A 9 5.07 13.18 21.49
N THR A 10 3.75 13.26 21.29
CA THR A 10 2.99 12.38 20.40
C THR A 10 2.93 12.93 18.98
N ALA A 11 2.69 14.24 18.83
CA ALA A 11 2.62 14.90 17.53
C ALA A 11 3.94 14.81 16.74
N GLN A 12 5.07 14.98 17.44
CA GLN A 12 6.39 14.88 16.81
C GLN A 12 6.67 13.50 16.19
N LYS A 13 6.16 12.41 16.80
CA LYS A 13 6.30 11.06 16.22
C LYS A 13 5.51 10.95 14.92
N TYR A 14 4.24 11.36 14.92
CA TYR A 14 3.39 11.36 13.72
C TYR A 14 3.98 12.18 12.58
N ILE A 15 4.54 13.36 12.87
CA ILE A 15 5.20 14.20 11.86
C ILE A 15 6.45 13.53 11.27
N LYS A 16 7.26 12.83 12.08
CA LYS A 16 8.41 12.07 11.54
C LYS A 16 7.97 10.99 10.55
N ILE A 17 6.88 10.29 10.85
CA ILE A 17 6.36 9.21 10.00
C ILE A 17 5.69 9.79 8.76
N PHE A 18 5.00 10.94 8.89
CA PHE A 18 4.49 11.71 7.76
C PHE A 18 5.59 12.06 6.76
N ILE A 19 6.70 12.61 7.25
CA ILE A 19 7.85 12.97 6.41
C ILE A 19 8.44 11.72 5.75
N ALA A 20 8.56 10.60 6.48
CA ALA A 20 9.00 9.34 5.88
C ALA A 20 8.07 8.89 4.73
N LEU A 21 6.74 8.97 4.91
CA LEU A 21 5.78 8.65 3.84
C LEU A 21 5.88 9.58 2.64
N VAL A 22 6.10 10.87 2.86
CA VAL A 22 6.33 11.85 1.78
C VAL A 22 7.59 11.48 1.01
N ILE A 23 8.70 11.21 1.69
CA ILE A 23 9.96 10.80 1.06
C ILE A 23 9.75 9.52 0.22
N LEU A 24 9.11 8.49 0.79
CA LEU A 24 8.83 7.26 0.05
C LEU A 24 7.93 7.52 -1.18
N THR A 25 6.99 8.46 -1.08
CA THR A 25 6.11 8.83 -2.20
C THR A 25 6.88 9.53 -3.31
N THR A 26 7.70 10.53 -2.96
CA THR A 26 8.57 11.21 -3.91
C THR A 26 9.52 10.23 -4.58
N LEU A 27 10.06 9.27 -3.82
CA LEU A 27 10.92 8.22 -4.36
C LEU A 27 10.18 7.34 -5.38
N THR A 28 8.92 6.96 -5.13
CA THR A 28 8.12 6.21 -6.11
C THR A 28 7.90 6.99 -7.42
N PHE A 29 7.71 8.31 -7.35
CA PHE A 29 7.55 9.17 -8.53
C PHE A 29 8.87 9.40 -9.28
N LEU A 30 9.98 9.54 -8.56
CA LEU A 30 11.31 9.76 -9.15
C LEU A 30 11.92 8.48 -9.71
N GLN A 31 11.61 7.32 -9.14
CA GLN A 31 12.23 6.05 -9.50
C GLN A 31 12.19 5.73 -11.01
N PRO A 32 11.07 5.93 -11.75
CA PRO A 32 11.03 5.74 -13.20
C PRO A 32 11.91 6.70 -14.00
N MET A 33 12.22 7.89 -13.46
CA MET A 33 13.05 8.89 -14.14
C MET A 33 14.54 8.61 -14.01
N ILE A 34 14.97 7.96 -12.92
CA ILE A 34 16.39 7.77 -12.58
C ILE A 34 16.90 6.40 -13.02
N LEU A 35 16.05 5.37 -12.96
CA LEU A 35 16.37 4.01 -13.42
C LEU A 35 15.46 3.64 -14.60
N PRO A 36 15.95 3.77 -15.84
CA PRO A 36 15.32 3.15 -17.01
C PRO A 36 15.58 1.64 -16.97
N SER A 37 15.01 0.98 -15.97
CA SER A 37 14.91 -0.48 -15.94
C SER A 37 13.80 -0.90 -16.90
N SER A 38 13.87 -2.12 -17.43
CA SER A 38 12.77 -2.73 -18.19
C SER A 38 11.44 -2.55 -17.44
N LEU A 39 10.33 -2.42 -18.19
CA LEU A 39 8.99 -2.12 -17.63
C LEU A 39 8.65 -3.00 -16.42
N HIS A 40 9.08 -4.26 -16.46
CA HIS A 40 8.91 -5.26 -15.41
C HIS A 40 9.69 -4.94 -14.12
N GLY A 41 10.96 -4.50 -14.24
CA GLY A 41 11.80 -4.16 -13.08
C GLY A 41 11.28 -2.94 -12.32
N THR A 42 10.75 -1.95 -13.05
CA THR A 42 10.16 -0.74 -12.45
C THR A 42 8.94 -1.09 -11.61
N VAL A 43 8.03 -1.93 -12.13
CA VAL A 43 6.81 -2.34 -11.42
C VAL A 43 7.13 -3.07 -10.11
N VAL A 44 8.12 -3.98 -10.11
CA VAL A 44 8.52 -4.73 -8.92
C VAL A 44 9.04 -3.80 -7.82
N ILE A 45 9.89 -2.83 -8.17
CA ILE A 45 10.40 -1.84 -7.21
C ILE A 45 9.25 -0.98 -6.66
N GLN A 46 8.31 -0.54 -7.50
CA GLN A 46 7.18 0.29 -7.07
C GLN A 46 6.26 -0.46 -6.09
N ILE A 47 5.98 -1.73 -6.36
CA ILE A 47 5.21 -2.61 -5.46
C ILE A 47 5.95 -2.76 -4.11
N PHE A 48 7.26 -2.98 -4.13
CA PHE A 48 8.05 -3.07 -2.91
C PHE A 48 7.97 -1.79 -2.07
N ILE A 49 8.16 -0.62 -2.68
CA ILE A 49 8.03 0.67 -1.98
C ILE A 49 6.60 0.88 -1.46
N ALA A 50 5.58 0.50 -2.24
CA ALA A 50 4.19 0.56 -1.81
C ALA A 50 3.92 -0.32 -0.58
N CYS A 51 4.47 -1.55 -0.53
CA CYS A 51 4.36 -2.42 0.64
C CYS A 51 4.97 -1.77 1.89
N VAL A 52 6.15 -1.17 1.78
CA VAL A 52 6.80 -0.48 2.92
C VAL A 52 5.94 0.69 3.42
N LYS A 53 5.38 1.49 2.51
CA LYS A 53 4.46 2.59 2.89
C LYS A 53 3.25 2.07 3.63
N THR A 54 2.63 1.00 3.14
CA THR A 54 1.46 0.37 3.78
C THR A 54 1.79 -0.11 5.19
N ILE A 55 2.93 -0.76 5.40
CA ILE A 55 3.38 -1.20 6.73
C ILE A 55 3.53 -0.01 7.69
N LEU A 56 4.09 1.11 7.20
CA LEU A 56 4.26 2.33 7.99
C LEU A 56 2.89 2.93 8.39
N ILE A 57 1.95 3.01 7.45
CA ILE A 57 0.60 3.51 7.71
C ILE A 57 -0.13 2.63 8.72
N VAL A 58 -0.15 1.31 8.51
CA VAL A 58 -0.85 0.36 9.38
C VAL A 58 -0.25 0.35 10.79
N SER A 59 1.08 0.41 10.90
CA SER A 59 1.75 0.37 12.21
C SER A 59 1.57 1.66 13.01
N TYR A 60 1.57 2.81 12.34
CA TYR A 60 1.64 4.11 13.03
C TYR A 60 0.36 4.94 12.91
N TYR A 61 -0.19 5.12 11.71
CA TYR A 61 -1.38 5.96 11.50
C TYR A 61 -2.68 5.30 11.91
N MET A 62 -2.79 3.97 11.76
CA MET A 62 -3.94 3.22 12.28
C MET A 62 -3.88 2.99 13.80
N HIS A 63 -2.86 3.52 14.50
CA HIS A 63 -2.63 3.33 15.93
C HIS A 63 -2.55 1.85 16.38
N LEU A 64 -2.49 0.92 15.42
CA LEU A 64 -2.60 -0.53 15.60
C LEU A 64 -1.51 -1.10 16.51
N LYS A 65 -0.35 -0.43 16.56
CA LYS A 65 0.77 -0.80 17.42
C LYS A 65 0.49 -0.61 18.91
N TYR A 66 -0.44 0.27 19.28
CA TYR A 66 -0.80 0.55 20.68
C TYR A 66 -2.21 0.03 21.04
N GLU A 67 -2.95 -0.48 20.07
CA GLU A 67 -4.28 -1.06 20.24
C GLU A 67 -4.21 -2.56 20.54
N THR A 68 -5.33 -3.12 21.01
CA THR A 68 -5.43 -4.54 21.36
C THR A 68 -5.20 -5.45 20.15
N ALA A 69 -4.57 -6.61 20.39
CA ALA A 69 -4.20 -7.56 19.33
C ALA A 69 -5.39 -8.03 18.46
N LEU A 70 -6.62 -7.98 18.99
CA LEU A 70 -7.85 -8.27 18.25
C LEU A 70 -8.05 -7.34 17.06
N PHE A 71 -7.80 -6.03 17.22
CA PHE A 71 -7.96 -5.06 16.14
C PHE A 71 -6.96 -5.33 15.01
N ARG A 72 -5.75 -5.80 15.35
CA ARG A 72 -4.74 -6.22 14.37
C ARG A 72 -5.20 -7.43 13.55
N TYR A 73 -5.84 -8.41 14.17
CA TYR A 73 -6.39 -9.58 13.46
C TYR A 73 -7.57 -9.20 12.56
N ILE A 74 -8.44 -8.29 12.99
CA ILE A 74 -9.57 -7.80 12.19
C ILE A 74 -9.08 -7.11 10.91
N VAL A 75 -8.08 -6.23 11.02
CA VAL A 75 -7.48 -5.55 9.86
C VAL A 75 -6.80 -6.56 8.93
N LEU A 76 -6.07 -7.55 9.48
CA LEU A 76 -5.48 -8.61 8.67
C LEU A 76 -6.56 -9.42 7.93
N PHE A 77 -7.64 -9.78 8.62
CA PHE A 77 -8.77 -10.50 8.02
C PHE A 77 -9.43 -9.70 6.90
N ALA A 78 -9.62 -8.39 7.08
CA ALA A 78 -10.14 -7.50 6.04
C ALA A 78 -9.22 -7.45 4.82
N VAL A 79 -7.89 -7.32 5.02
CA VAL A 79 -6.90 -7.30 3.93
C VAL A 79 -6.85 -8.63 3.18
N VAL A 80 -6.88 -9.75 3.90
CA VAL A 80 -6.90 -11.09 3.30
C VAL A 80 -8.19 -11.28 2.49
N THR A 81 -9.33 -10.93 3.05
CA THR A 81 -10.62 -11.00 2.35
C THR A 81 -10.60 -10.16 1.08
N LEU A 82 -10.16 -8.90 1.16
CA LEU A 82 -10.01 -8.03 0.01
C LEU A 82 -9.05 -8.63 -1.04
N GLY A 83 -7.94 -9.21 -0.60
CA GLY A 83 -6.98 -9.89 -1.47
C GLY A 83 -7.60 -11.07 -2.22
N ILE A 84 -8.42 -11.89 -1.55
CA ILE A 84 -9.16 -12.99 -2.18
C ILE A 84 -10.11 -12.45 -3.25
N PHE A 85 -10.90 -11.42 -2.93
CA PHE A 85 -11.77 -10.78 -3.92
C PHE A 85 -10.99 -10.26 -5.12
N PHE A 86 -9.84 -9.62 -4.89
CA PHE A 86 -9.00 -9.10 -5.96
C PHE A 86 -8.50 -10.20 -6.90
N VAL A 87 -8.05 -11.34 -6.36
CA VAL A 87 -7.61 -12.50 -7.15
C VAL A 87 -8.76 -13.08 -7.95
N ILE A 88 -9.92 -13.28 -7.33
CA ILE A 88 -11.11 -13.83 -8.01
C ILE A 88 -11.53 -12.90 -9.15
N THR A 89 -11.66 -11.59 -8.89
CA THR A 89 -12.07 -10.61 -9.90
C THR A 89 -11.03 -10.49 -11.03
N ALA A 90 -9.74 -10.50 -10.73
CA ALA A 90 -8.69 -10.47 -11.75
C ALA A 90 -8.75 -11.73 -12.63
N THR A 91 -8.95 -12.89 -12.01
CA THR A 91 -9.09 -14.17 -12.70
C THR A 91 -10.32 -14.17 -13.62
N ASP A 92 -11.48 -13.76 -13.10
CA ASP A 92 -12.72 -13.60 -13.87
C ASP A 92 -12.54 -12.67 -15.09
N ALA A 93 -11.89 -11.51 -14.87
CA ALA A 93 -11.64 -10.55 -15.94
C ALA A 93 -10.74 -11.12 -17.06
N ILE A 94 -9.70 -11.89 -16.71
CA ILE A 94 -8.81 -12.53 -17.68
C ILE A 94 -9.59 -13.58 -18.49
N PHE A 95 -10.32 -14.48 -17.82
CA PHE A 95 -11.10 -15.52 -18.51
C PHE A 95 -12.19 -14.93 -19.41
N ARG A 96 -12.82 -13.82 -19.01
CA ARG A 96 -13.84 -13.15 -19.83
C ARG A 96 -13.25 -12.45 -21.04
N ASN A 97 -12.04 -11.91 -20.94
CA ASN A 97 -11.33 -11.31 -22.08
C ASN A 97 -10.96 -12.38 -23.13
N GLU A 98 -10.39 -13.50 -22.70
CA GLU A 98 -10.04 -14.63 -23.59
C GLU A 98 -11.28 -15.19 -24.30
N THR A 99 -12.39 -15.28 -23.57
CA THR A 99 -13.69 -15.74 -24.10
C THR A 99 -14.25 -14.79 -25.17
N PHE A 100 -13.99 -13.48 -25.10
CA PHE A 100 -14.48 -12.53 -26.10
C PHE A 100 -13.66 -12.56 -27.39
N ASP A 101 -12.35 -12.79 -27.29
CA ASP A 101 -11.42 -12.81 -28.44
C ASP A 101 -11.66 -14.02 -29.35
N MET A 102 -12.00 -15.18 -28.77
CA MET A 102 -12.36 -16.40 -29.50
C MET A 102 -13.66 -16.30 -30.33
N PHE A 103 -14.53 -15.33 -30.05
CA PHE A 103 -15.70 -15.03 -30.90
C PHE A 103 -15.41 -13.99 -31.99
N GLN A 104 -14.27 -13.29 -31.95
CA GLN A 104 -13.84 -12.34 -32.99
C GLN A 104 -12.95 -12.99 -34.06
N VAL A 105 -12.20 -14.05 -33.73
CA VAL A 105 -11.33 -14.77 -34.69
C VAL A 105 -12.11 -15.77 -35.57
N GLY A 106 -13.35 -16.11 -35.20
CA GLY A 106 -14.20 -17.09 -35.90
C GLY A 106 -15.27 -16.51 -36.84
N GLY A 107 -15.22 -15.22 -37.17
CA GLY A 107 -16.17 -14.52 -38.06
C GLY A 107 -15.57 -14.15 -39.40
#